data_AF-A0A2D9RBJ9-F1
#
_entry.id   AF-A0A2D9RBJ9-F1
#
_cell.length_a   1.000
_cell.length_b   1.000
_cell.length_c   1.000
_cell.angle_alpha   90.00
_cell.angle_beta   90.00
_cell.angle_gamma   90.00
#
_symmetry.space_group_name_H-M   'P 1'
#
loop_
_entity.id
_entity.type
_entity.pdbx_description
1 polymer ?
#
loop_
_entity_poly.entity_id
_entity_poly.type
_entity_poly.pdbx_seq_one_letter_code
_entity_poly.pdbx_strand_id
1 'polypeptide(L)'
;MQDVRYEIDRIDRVLVHILAERQSFMDAAARIKPDRAAVYDSDRIEDVVSKVLKTCETEGLSPDIAEPVWRLLIEKCIAYEFGSYDARNSEN
;
A
#
# COMPACT_ATOMS: atom_id res chain seq x y z
N MET A 1 -1.04 -30.51 5.12
CA MET A 1 -1.93 -29.46 4.59
C MET A 1 -2.39 -28.49 5.69
N GLN A 2 -2.77 -28.98 6.88
CA GLN A 2 -3.11 -28.10 8.01
C GLN A 2 -1.92 -27.24 8.47
N ASP A 3 -0.72 -27.81 8.60
CA ASP A 3 0.46 -27.06 9.02
C ASP A 3 0.84 -25.94 8.05
N VAL A 4 0.68 -26.18 6.74
CA VAL A 4 0.91 -25.16 5.71
C VAL A 4 -0.07 -24.00 5.85
N ARG A 5 -1.36 -24.28 6.07
CA ARG A 5 -2.37 -23.24 6.28
C ARG A 5 -2.10 -22.44 7.55
N TYR A 6 -1.71 -23.11 8.62
CA TYR A 6 -1.36 -22.45 9.87
C TYR A 6 -0.21 -21.44 9.69
N GLU A 7 0.84 -21.81 8.96
CA GLU A 7 1.95 -20.91 8.66
C GLU A 7 1.55 -19.76 7.73
N ILE A 8 0.68 -20.01 6.73
CA ILE A 8 0.12 -18.95 5.89
C ILE A 8 -0.69 -17.96 6.75
N ASP A 9 -1.58 -18.45 7.61
CA ASP A 9 -2.38 -17.60 8.50
C ASP A 9 -1.49 -16.76 9.42
N ARG A 10 -0.35 -17.32 9.85
CA ARG A 10 0.65 -16.59 10.65
C ARG A 10 1.29 -15.47 9.84
N ILE A 11 1.66 -15.72 8.59
CA ILE A 11 2.21 -14.72 7.68
C ILE A 11 1.18 -13.63 7.39
N ASP A 12 -0.08 -14.00 7.13
CA ASP A 12 -1.15 -13.05 6.84
C ASP A 12 -1.39 -12.08 8.01
N ARG A 13 -1.33 -12.57 9.26
CA ARG A 13 -1.40 -11.70 10.45
C ARG A 13 -0.24 -10.69 10.50
N VAL A 14 0.96 -11.10 10.10
CA VAL A 14 2.13 -10.20 10.02
C VAL A 14 1.94 -9.19 8.88
N LEU A 15 1.45 -9.63 7.72
CA LEU A 15 1.17 -8.74 6.58
C LEU A 15 0.14 -7.67 6.96
N VAL A 16 -0.95 -8.03 7.65
CA VAL A 16 -1.93 -7.06 8.13
C VAL A 16 -1.30 -6.00 9.03
N HIS A 17 -0.43 -6.41 9.95
CA HIS A 17 0.25 -5.47 10.85
C HIS A 17 1.15 -4.48 10.08
N ILE A 18 1.95 -4.98 9.14
CA ILE A 18 2.84 -4.16 8.31
C ILE A 18 2.03 -3.23 7.40
N LEU A 19 0.92 -3.71 6.83
CA LEU A 19 0.06 -2.89 5.97
C LEU A 19 -0.64 -1.77 6.76
N ALA A 20 -1.02 -2.02 8.02
CA ALA A 20 -1.55 -0.99 8.89
C ALA A 20 -0.50 0.09 9.21
N GLU A 21 0.75 -0.30 9.46
CA GLU A 21 1.86 0.65 9.62
C GLU A 21 2.06 1.48 8.34
N ARG A 22 2.07 0.83 7.16
CA ARG A 22 2.15 1.52 5.87
C ARG A 22 0.99 2.51 5.68
N GLN A 23 -0.24 2.15 6.07
CA GLN A 23 -1.40 3.02 6.00
C GLN A 23 -1.24 4.27 6.89
N SER A 24 -0.67 4.12 8.09
CA SER A 24 -0.46 5.25 9.01
C SER A 24 0.43 6.36 8.42
N PHE A 25 1.39 5.99 7.55
CA PHE A 25 2.18 6.97 6.81
C PHE A 25 1.36 7.71 5.75
N MET A 26 0.33 7.09 5.19
CA MET A 26 -0.59 7.76 4.27
C MET A 26 -1.45 8.78 5.03
N ASP A 27 -1.91 8.44 6.25
CA ASP A 27 -2.62 9.39 7.14
C ASP A 27 -1.72 10.59 7.50
N ALA A 28 -0.44 10.35 7.78
CA ALA A 28 0.52 11.41 8.03
C ALA A 28 0.74 12.29 6.79
N ALA A 29 0.88 11.68 5.61
CA ALA A 29 1.03 12.40 4.34
C ALA A 29 -0.20 13.27 4.02
N ALA A 30 -1.41 12.77 4.25
CA ALA A 30 -2.66 13.50 4.04
C ALA A 30 -2.77 14.76 4.91
N ARG A 31 -2.15 14.79 6.10
CA ARG A 31 -2.10 15.99 6.96
C ARG A 31 -1.18 17.08 6.40
N ILE A 32 -0.16 16.69 5.64
CA ILE A 32 0.86 17.59 5.10
C ILE A 32 0.45 18.10 3.71
N LYS A 33 -0.21 17.27 2.91
CA LYS A 33 -0.58 17.60 1.52
C LYS A 33 -1.65 18.72 1.48
N PRO A 34 -1.39 19.82 0.76
CA PRO A 34 -2.34 20.94 0.65
C PRO A 34 -3.41 20.73 -0.42
N ASP A 35 -3.20 19.82 -1.39
CA ASP A 35 -4.07 19.65 -2.55
C ASP A 35 -4.32 18.16 -2.86
N ARG A 36 -5.56 17.87 -3.26
CA ARG A 36 -6.07 16.58 -3.73
C ARG A 36 -5.33 16.09 -4.99
N ALA A 37 -4.83 17.00 -5.82
CA ALA A 37 -4.05 16.64 -7.02
C ALA A 37 -2.69 15.99 -6.69
N ALA A 38 -2.14 16.21 -5.49
CA ALA A 38 -0.88 15.60 -5.04
C ALA A 38 -1.05 14.17 -4.48
N VAL A 39 -2.27 13.61 -4.53
CA VAL A 39 -2.56 12.25 -4.05
C VAL A 39 -2.23 11.21 -5.12
N TYR A 40 -2.47 11.52 -6.40
CA TYR A 40 -2.17 10.64 -7.52
C TYR A 40 -0.93 11.14 -8.27
N ASP A 41 0.16 10.38 -8.17
CA ASP A 41 1.45 10.66 -8.83
C ASP A 41 1.89 9.39 -9.57
N SER A 42 1.75 9.38 -10.89
CA SER A 42 2.08 8.23 -11.74
C SER A 42 3.55 7.86 -11.69
N ASP A 43 4.44 8.85 -11.65
CA ASP A 43 5.88 8.63 -11.65
C ASP A 43 6.30 7.97 -10.33
N ARG A 44 5.69 8.42 -9.23
CA ARG A 44 5.89 7.80 -7.93
C ARG A 44 5.35 6.37 -7.86
N ILE A 45 4.19 6.10 -8.47
CA ILE A 45 3.61 4.74 -8.53
C ILE A 45 4.57 3.78 -9.24
N GLU A 46 5.06 4.16 -10.43
CA GLU A 46 5.99 3.31 -11.19
C GLU A 46 7.33 3.14 -10.47
N ASP A 47 7.84 4.17 -9.77
CA ASP A 47 9.02 4.04 -8.92
C ASP A 47 8.82 3.04 -7.76
N VAL A 48 7.65 3.04 -7.11
CA VAL A 48 7.34 2.03 -6.07
C VAL A 48 7.32 0.62 -6.68
N VAL A 49 6.59 0.43 -7.78
CA VAL A 49 6.44 -0.88 -8.42
C VAL A 49 7.79 -1.41 -8.89
N SER A 50 8.61 -0.57 -9.54
CA SER A 50 9.97 -0.92 -9.97
C SER A 50 10.84 -1.41 -8.81
N LYS A 51 10.84 -0.69 -7.69
CA LYS A 51 11.61 -1.06 -6.50
C LYS A 51 11.15 -2.40 -5.91
N VAL A 52 9.85 -2.63 -5.86
CA VAL A 52 9.26 -3.89 -5.38
C VAL A 52 9.67 -5.05 -6.27
N LEU A 53 9.55 -4.89 -7.60
CA LEU A 53 9.94 -5.95 -8.54
C LEU A 53 11.42 -6.30 -8.42
N LYS A 54 12.30 -5.31 -8.25
CA LYS A 54 13.71 -5.54 -7.99
C LYS A 54 13.96 -6.31 -6.68
N THR A 55 13.20 -6.02 -5.62
CA THR A 55 13.27 -6.80 -4.37
C THR A 55 12.76 -8.23 -4.56
N CYS A 56 11.72 -8.42 -5.37
CA CYS A 56 11.15 -9.74 -5.66
C CYS A 56 12.18 -10.69 -6.31
N GLU A 57 13.06 -10.16 -7.18
CA GLU A 57 14.15 -10.91 -7.79
C GLU A 57 15.12 -11.50 -6.74
N THR A 58 15.33 -10.77 -5.64
CA THR A 58 16.24 -11.20 -4.55
C THR A 58 15.56 -12.18 -3.59
N GLU A 59 14.28 -11.94 -3.30
CA GLU A 59 13.50 -12.71 -2.31
C GLU A 59 12.79 -13.94 -2.89
N GLY A 60 12.81 -14.12 -4.22
CA GLY A 60 12.17 -15.25 -4.91
C GLY A 60 10.64 -15.14 -5.01
N LEU A 61 10.08 -13.94 -4.86
CA LEU A 61 8.66 -13.68 -5.09
C LEU A 61 8.39 -13.53 -6.59
N SER A 62 7.35 -14.18 -7.11
CA SER A 62 6.97 -14.03 -8.52
C SER A 62 6.51 -12.60 -8.84
N PRO A 63 7.06 -11.96 -9.89
CA PRO A 63 6.57 -10.67 -10.39
C PRO A 63 5.08 -10.67 -10.73
N ASP A 64 4.57 -11.78 -11.28
CA ASP A 64 3.15 -11.95 -11.64
C ASP A 64 2.22 -11.93 -10.41
N ILE A 65 2.77 -12.21 -9.23
CA ILE A 65 2.05 -12.06 -7.94
C ILE A 65 2.25 -10.63 -7.42
N ALA A 66 3.50 -10.17 -7.36
CA ALA A 66 3.85 -8.91 -6.72
C ALA A 66 3.25 -7.69 -7.43
N GLU A 67 3.40 -7.58 -8.75
CA GLU A 67 2.95 -6.40 -9.49
C GLU A 67 1.46 -6.08 -9.28
N PRO A 68 0.51 -7.00 -9.55
CA PRO A 68 -0.91 -6.70 -9.37
C PRO A 68 -1.27 -6.42 -7.91
N VAL A 69 -0.65 -7.10 -6.95
CA VAL A 69 -0.89 -6.86 -5.52
C VAL A 69 -0.46 -5.45 -5.13
N TRP A 70 0.72 -5.01 -5.54
CA TRP A 70 1.20 -3.67 -5.20
C TRP A 70 0.44 -2.56 -5.92
N ARG A 71 0.09 -2.75 -7.19
CA ARG A 71 -0.75 -1.79 -7.92
C ARG A 71 -2.11 -1.61 -7.25
N LEU A 72 -2.79 -2.70 -6.91
CA LEU A 72 -4.06 -2.66 -6.20
C LEU A 72 -3.92 -2.03 -4.80
N LEU A 73 -2.88 -2.39 -4.05
CA LEU A 73 -2.62 -1.80 -2.74
C LEU A 73 -2.45 -0.28 -2.84
N ILE A 74 -1.68 0.20 -3.80
CA ILE A 74 -1.47 1.64 -4.01
C ILE A 74 -2.79 2.33 -4.39
N GLU A 75 -3.56 1.76 -5.31
CA GLU A 75 -4.89 2.27 -5.68
C GLU A 75 -5.81 2.40 -4.46
N LYS A 76 -5.88 1.38 -3.60
CA LYS A 76 -6.70 1.42 -2.38
C LYS A 76 -6.19 2.40 -1.34
N CYS A 77 -4.87 2.59 -1.22
CA CYS A 77 -4.32 3.64 -0.37
C CYS A 77 -4.67 5.04 -0.87
N ILE A 78 -4.60 5.28 -2.18
CA ILE A 78 -5.00 6.56 -2.79
C ILE A 78 -6.50 6.83 -2.52
N ALA A 79 -7.36 5.83 -2.69
CA ALA A 79 -8.78 5.96 -2.38
C ALA A 79 -9.04 6.25 -0.89
N TYR A 80 -8.29 5.60 0.01
CA TYR A 80 -8.34 5.85 1.44
C TYR A 80 -7.88 7.28 1.79
N GLU A 81 -6.79 7.77 1.18
CA GLU A 81 -6.31 9.15 1.33
C GLU A 81 -7.38 10.18 0.90
N PHE A 82 -8.09 9.94 -0.20
CA PHE A 82 -9.19 10.82 -0.62
C PHE A 82 -10.31 10.88 0.41
N GLY A 83 -10.72 9.74 0.97
CA GLY A 83 -11.74 9.71 2.04
C GLY A 83 -11.31 10.50 3.28
N SER A 84 -10.06 10.33 3.72
CA SER A 84 -9.50 11.07 4.86
C SER A 84 -9.40 12.58 4.58
N TYR A 85 -9.05 12.97 3.35
CA TYR A 85 -8.99 14.38 2.93
C TYR A 85 -10.39 15.03 2.91
N ASP A 86 -11.37 14.35 2.31
CA ASP A 86 -12.74 14.86 2.17
C ASP A 86 -13.41 15.02 3.55
N ALA A 87 -13.21 14.07 4.48
CA ALA A 87 -13.71 14.17 5.84
C ALA A 87 -13.18 15.43 6.56
N ARG A 88 -11.89 15.74 6.42
CA ARG A 88 -11.28 16.92 7.05
C ARG A 88 -11.79 18.25 6.49
N ASN A 89 -12.02 18.33 5.19
CA ASN A 89 -12.56 19.54 4.56
C ASN A 89 -14.05 19.75 4.84
N SER A 90 -14.75 18.74 5.33
CA SER A 90 -16.15 18.84 5.76
C SER A 90 -16.30 19.38 7.20
N GLU A 91 -15.23 19.30 8.00
CA GLU A 91 -15.17 19.73 9.40
C GLU A 91 -14.59 21.15 9.58
N ASN A 92 -14.10 21.79 8.52
CA ASN A 92 -13.63 23.18 8.47
C ASN A 92 -14.64 24.09 7.76
#